data_AF-A0AAN1WF78-F1
#
_entry.id   AF-A0AAN1WF78-F1
#
_cell.length_a   1.000
_cell.length_b   1.000
_cell.length_c   1.000
_cell.angle_alpha   90.00
_cell.angle_beta   90.00
_cell.angle_gamma   90.00
#
_symmetry.space_group_name_H-M   'P 1'
#
loop_
_entity.id
_entity.type
_entity.pdbx_description
1 polymer ?
#
loop_
_entity_poly.entity_id
_entity_poly.type
_entity_poly.pdbx_seq_one_letter_code
_entity_poly.pdbx_strand_id
1 'polypeptide(L)'
;MINAQITHCYVGKRVMKFVDEAPIFVQAGKGGNGCCSFRREKYIAKGGPDGGDGGDGGSVFLEADENLNTLVDYRFTKKFTAASGEGGRGTNCTGSKADDLILPVPVGTSVIDEETGEVLGDLTCAGDRMLVAKGGWHGLGNTRFKSSVNRAPRQTTQGTEGEARSIKLELKVLADAGMLGLPNAGKSTFIRAVSAAEPKVADYPFTTLVPSLGVVKINKFRSFVVADIPGLIEGASDGAGLGIRFLKHLTRCRVLLHLVDICPIDGSDPVENALSITRELERFSPTLAMRERWLVLNKADLLSPEDIEERKQKIIEALEWEGPVHVISAVNRQGTEVLCGELLNYLEEVWEIERADPEKAEAEQALQTQMQAEAREHIQALREKHYAARRAAKEGAGDDSDDDDFDVEVVYAE
;
A
#
# COMPACT_ATOMS: atom_id res chain seq x y z
N MET A 1 -50.48 12.72 -29.69
CA MET A 1 -49.92 12.89 -28.33
C MET A 1 -49.34 11.56 -27.88
N ILE A 2 -48.27 11.61 -27.07
CA ILE A 2 -47.38 10.52 -26.62
C ILE A 2 -46.12 10.40 -27.50
N ASN A 3 -45.20 11.34 -27.26
CA ASN A 3 -43.77 11.20 -27.55
C ASN A 3 -43.15 10.35 -26.42
N ALA A 4 -42.66 9.16 -26.73
CA ALA A 4 -41.87 8.35 -25.82
C ALA A 4 -40.42 8.84 -25.85
N GLN A 5 -40.00 9.59 -24.83
CA GLN A 5 -38.60 9.91 -24.58
C GLN A 5 -37.89 8.66 -24.06
N ILE A 6 -37.00 8.11 -24.88
CA ILE A 6 -36.02 7.09 -24.49
C ILE A 6 -35.05 7.75 -23.52
N THR A 7 -35.20 7.45 -22.22
CA THR A 7 -34.26 7.87 -21.19
C THR A 7 -33.06 6.92 -21.25
N HIS A 8 -31.97 7.36 -21.87
CA HIS A 8 -30.66 6.71 -21.75
C HIS A 8 -30.18 6.85 -20.30
N CYS A 9 -30.39 5.82 -19.48
CA CYS A 9 -29.71 5.67 -18.21
C CYS A 9 -28.22 5.41 -18.48
N TYR A 10 -27.42 6.47 -18.48
CA TYR A 10 -25.97 6.38 -18.34
C TYR A 10 -25.66 5.77 -16.96
N VAL A 11 -25.48 4.45 -16.92
CA VAL A 11 -24.85 3.76 -15.79
C VAL A 11 -23.38 4.12 -15.84
N GLY A 12 -23.01 5.19 -15.13
CA GLY A 12 -21.61 5.60 -14.97
C GLY A 12 -20.82 4.47 -14.33
N LYS A 13 -20.04 3.75 -15.15
CA LYS A 13 -19.04 2.77 -14.72
C LYS A 13 -18.10 3.44 -13.73
N ARG A 14 -18.23 3.09 -12.44
CA ARG A 14 -17.36 3.56 -11.36
C ARG A 14 -16.01 2.86 -11.48
N VAL A 15 -15.02 3.63 -11.92
CA VAL A 15 -13.60 3.24 -11.98
C VAL A 15 -13.06 3.13 -10.55
N MET A 16 -12.77 1.89 -10.10
CA MET A 16 -12.03 1.64 -8.86
C MET A 16 -10.55 1.90 -9.13
N LYS A 17 -10.03 2.93 -8.48
CA LYS A 17 -8.64 3.39 -8.58
C LYS A 17 -7.88 2.80 -7.39
N PHE A 18 -6.73 2.17 -7.64
CA PHE A 18 -5.73 1.88 -6.61
C PHE A 18 -5.26 3.21 -6.00
N VAL A 19 -5.10 3.26 -4.69
CA VAL A 19 -4.81 4.51 -4.00
C VAL A 19 -3.77 4.16 -2.94
N ASP A 20 -2.51 4.43 -3.28
CA ASP A 20 -1.42 4.42 -2.29
C ASP A 20 -1.58 5.60 -1.33
N GLU A 21 -2.37 6.61 -1.73
CA GLU A 21 -2.56 7.89 -1.03
C GLU A 21 -4.05 8.20 -0.76
N ALA A 22 -4.56 7.87 0.41
CA ALA A 22 -5.96 8.11 0.75
C ALA A 22 -6.11 9.37 1.64
N PRO A 23 -6.54 10.53 1.08
CA PRO A 23 -6.94 11.66 1.91
C PRO A 23 -8.30 11.37 2.55
N ILE A 24 -8.33 11.42 3.88
CA ILE A 24 -9.52 11.20 4.70
C ILE A 24 -9.67 12.33 5.71
N PHE A 25 -10.92 12.66 6.03
CA PHE A 25 -11.27 13.59 7.08
C PHE A 25 -11.72 12.81 8.31
N VAL A 26 -10.99 12.98 9.41
CA VAL A 26 -11.30 12.37 10.70
C VAL A 26 -11.84 13.42 11.66
N GLN A 27 -12.93 13.09 12.34
CA GLN A 27 -13.56 13.95 13.34
C GLN A 27 -13.84 13.15 14.60
N ALA A 28 -13.24 13.55 15.71
CA ALA A 28 -13.50 12.95 17.00
C ALA A 28 -14.86 13.41 17.56
N GLY A 29 -15.38 12.63 18.51
CA GLY A 29 -16.65 12.90 19.17
C GLY A 29 -16.57 14.13 20.07
N LYS A 30 -17.66 14.88 20.15
CA LYS A 30 -17.79 15.98 21.11
C LYS A 30 -18.00 15.43 22.53
N GLY A 31 -17.45 16.11 23.54
CA GLY A 31 -17.77 15.83 24.93
C GLY A 31 -19.24 16.15 25.26
N GLY A 32 -19.86 15.33 26.09
CA GLY A 32 -21.22 15.55 26.58
C GLY A 32 -21.31 16.79 27.46
N ASN A 33 -22.45 17.47 27.44
CA ASN A 33 -22.65 18.70 28.21
C ASN A 33 -22.96 18.39 29.69
N GLY A 34 -22.49 19.25 30.60
CA GLY A 34 -22.87 19.19 32.01
C GLY A 34 -24.32 19.60 32.23
N CYS A 35 -24.99 18.95 33.19
CA CYS A 35 -26.39 19.24 33.50
C CYS A 35 -26.53 20.31 34.61
N CYS A 36 -27.54 21.18 34.48
CA CYS A 36 -27.96 22.06 35.56
C CYS A 36 -29.24 21.51 36.16
N SER A 37 -29.13 20.82 37.29
CA SER A 37 -30.29 20.22 37.98
C SER A 37 -30.24 20.51 39.48
N PHE A 38 -31.43 20.50 40.10
CA PHE A 38 -31.59 20.59 41.55
C PHE A 38 -32.54 19.52 42.04
N ARG A 39 -32.22 18.93 43.21
CA ARG A 39 -33.08 17.92 43.84
C ARG A 39 -34.44 18.52 44.19
N ARG A 40 -35.51 17.84 43.81
CA ARG A 40 -36.89 18.21 44.16
C ARG A 40 -37.56 17.06 44.89
N GLU A 41 -37.81 17.26 46.18
CA GLU A 41 -38.48 16.28 47.04
C GLU A 41 -39.67 16.94 47.74
N LYS A 42 -40.77 16.20 47.93
CA LYS A 42 -42.06 16.74 48.43
C LYS A 42 -41.97 17.48 49.77
N TYR A 43 -41.00 17.14 50.61
CA TYR A 43 -40.79 17.73 51.94
C TYR A 43 -39.53 18.61 52.05
N ILE A 44 -38.84 18.87 50.94
CA ILE A 44 -37.61 19.70 50.92
C ILE A 44 -37.85 20.92 50.03
N ALA A 45 -37.99 22.09 50.66
CA ALA A 45 -38.33 23.34 49.96
C ALA A 45 -37.26 23.79 48.94
N LYS A 46 -35.96 23.53 49.20
CA LYS A 46 -34.85 23.84 48.29
C LYS A 46 -33.78 22.74 48.39
N GLY A 47 -33.81 21.78 47.46
CA GLY A 47 -32.77 20.77 47.35
C GLY A 47 -31.45 21.34 46.85
N GLY A 48 -30.34 20.67 47.17
CA GLY A 48 -29.02 20.99 46.64
C GLY A 48 -28.90 20.72 45.13
N PRO A 49 -27.83 21.21 44.48
CA PRO A 49 -27.54 20.87 43.10
C PRO A 49 -27.34 19.37 42.93
N ASP A 50 -27.85 18.81 41.83
CA ASP A 50 -27.71 17.40 41.46
C ASP A 50 -27.54 17.18 39.95
N GLY A 51 -26.97 18.16 39.24
CA GLY A 51 -26.60 17.98 37.84
C GLY A 51 -25.31 17.17 37.72
N GLY A 52 -25.38 16.05 37.00
CA GLY A 52 -24.21 15.25 36.65
C GLY A 52 -23.34 15.88 35.55
N ASP A 53 -22.10 15.41 35.48
CA ASP A 53 -21.13 15.74 34.43
C ASP A 53 -21.51 15.02 33.11
N GLY A 54 -21.04 15.52 31.97
CA GLY A 54 -21.15 14.81 30.69
C GLY A 54 -20.21 13.60 30.60
N GLY A 55 -20.34 12.82 29.54
CA GLY A 55 -19.36 11.79 29.16
C GLY A 55 -18.34 12.30 28.15
N ASP A 56 -17.16 11.70 28.10
CA ASP A 56 -16.14 12.05 27.10
C ASP A 56 -16.55 11.60 25.69
N GLY A 57 -16.13 12.36 24.68
CA GLY A 57 -16.29 11.98 23.27
C GLY A 57 -15.34 10.85 22.87
N GLY A 58 -15.75 10.06 21.89
CA GLY A 58 -14.92 9.00 21.32
C GLY A 58 -13.76 9.59 20.52
N SER A 59 -12.58 8.99 20.65
CA SER A 59 -11.40 9.35 19.87
C SER A 59 -11.32 8.52 18.58
N VAL A 60 -10.55 8.99 17.59
CA VAL A 60 -10.28 8.25 16.36
C VAL A 60 -8.86 7.72 16.41
N PHE A 61 -8.72 6.41 16.21
CA PHE A 61 -7.44 5.71 16.14
C PHE A 61 -7.28 5.06 14.77
N LEU A 62 -6.04 5.05 14.27
CA LEU A 62 -5.64 4.13 13.22
C LEU A 62 -5.01 2.90 13.86
N GLU A 63 -5.31 1.72 13.33
CA GLU A 63 -4.74 0.45 13.79
C GLU A 63 -4.15 -0.30 12.60
N ALA A 64 -2.89 -0.72 12.72
CA ALA A 64 -2.22 -1.49 11.69
C ALA A 64 -2.75 -2.94 11.68
N ASP A 65 -3.34 -3.35 10.56
CA ASP A 65 -3.84 -4.72 10.35
C ASP A 65 -3.03 -5.39 9.25
N GLU A 66 -2.38 -6.52 9.58
CA GLU A 66 -1.62 -7.34 8.62
C GLU A 66 -2.48 -8.00 7.57
N ASN A 67 -3.79 -8.12 7.78
CA ASN A 67 -4.70 -8.70 6.80
C ASN A 67 -5.10 -7.70 5.71
N LEU A 68 -4.75 -6.42 5.89
CA LEU A 68 -5.03 -5.36 4.93
C LEU A 68 -3.76 -5.04 4.14
N ASN A 69 -3.84 -5.21 2.82
CA ASN A 69 -2.74 -4.93 1.90
C ASN A 69 -2.93 -3.63 1.10
N THR A 70 -4.11 -2.98 1.18
CA THR A 70 -4.44 -1.81 0.34
C THR A 70 -5.28 -0.77 1.10
N LEU A 71 -5.17 0.51 0.74
CA LEU A 71 -5.98 1.62 1.30
C LEU A 71 -7.26 1.91 0.51
N VAL A 72 -7.71 0.98 -0.34
CA VAL A 72 -8.83 1.21 -1.29
C VAL A 72 -10.14 1.57 -0.58
N ASP A 73 -10.38 1.02 0.61
CA ASP A 73 -11.63 1.22 1.36
C ASP A 73 -11.83 2.69 1.79
N TYR A 74 -10.73 3.39 2.10
CA TYR A 74 -10.72 4.81 2.50
C TYR A 74 -11.08 5.77 1.35
N ARG A 75 -11.11 5.29 0.12
CA ARG A 75 -11.53 6.09 -1.04
C ARG A 75 -13.05 6.28 -1.07
N PHE A 76 -13.81 5.26 -0.68
CA PHE A 76 -15.27 5.27 -0.75
C PHE A 76 -15.87 6.09 0.38
N THR A 77 -15.33 5.90 1.58
CA THR A 77 -15.72 6.64 2.78
C THR A 77 -14.61 7.59 3.14
N LYS A 78 -14.79 8.88 2.82
CA LYS A 78 -13.78 9.91 3.10
C LYS A 78 -13.94 10.58 4.46
N LYS A 79 -15.10 10.46 5.10
CA LYS A 79 -15.40 11.12 6.36
C LYS A 79 -15.68 10.09 7.44
N PHE A 80 -14.88 10.13 8.49
CA PHE A 80 -15.00 9.26 9.66
C PHE A 80 -15.28 10.13 10.88
N THR A 81 -16.35 9.82 11.59
CA THR A 81 -16.78 10.60 12.76
C THR A 81 -17.03 9.67 13.93
N ALA A 82 -16.29 9.86 15.02
CA ALA A 82 -16.49 9.11 16.26
C ALA A 82 -17.74 9.58 17.01
N ALA A 83 -18.26 8.72 17.89
CA ALA A 83 -19.48 9.02 18.64
C ALA A 83 -19.24 10.12 19.70
N SER A 84 -20.23 10.99 19.90
CA SER A 84 -20.21 12.04 20.93
C SER A 84 -20.63 11.48 22.29
N GLY A 85 -20.03 12.00 23.37
CA GLY A 85 -20.38 11.63 24.74
C GLY A 85 -21.80 12.05 25.12
N GLU A 86 -22.44 11.29 26.01
CA GLU A 86 -23.79 11.64 26.48
C GLU A 86 -23.76 12.84 27.43
N GLY A 87 -24.82 13.66 27.38
CA GLY A 87 -25.00 14.74 28.35
C GLY A 87 -25.29 14.20 29.76
N GLY A 88 -24.82 14.94 30.77
CA GLY A 88 -25.19 14.68 32.16
C GLY A 88 -26.70 14.83 32.37
N ARG A 89 -27.22 14.18 33.41
CA ARG A 89 -28.64 14.26 33.81
C ARG A 89 -28.77 14.67 35.27
N GLY A 90 -30.00 14.93 35.71
CA GLY A 90 -30.30 15.17 37.12
C GLY A 90 -29.96 13.95 37.99
N THR A 91 -30.20 14.04 39.30
CA THR A 91 -29.87 12.95 40.24
C THR A 91 -28.39 12.55 40.27
N ASN A 92 -27.47 13.48 39.97
CA ASN A 92 -26.02 13.26 39.86
C ASN A 92 -25.63 12.16 38.86
N CYS A 93 -26.43 11.96 37.81
CA CYS A 93 -26.18 10.96 36.79
C CYS A 93 -25.22 11.53 35.74
N THR A 94 -24.00 10.99 35.70
CA THR A 94 -22.99 11.33 34.68
C THR A 94 -23.32 10.68 33.33
N GLY A 95 -23.07 11.39 32.24
CA GLY A 95 -23.20 10.84 30.90
C GLY A 95 -22.19 9.72 30.62
N SER A 96 -22.54 8.76 29.77
CA SER A 96 -21.63 7.70 29.33
C SER A 96 -20.57 8.24 28.37
N LYS A 97 -19.33 7.75 28.52
CA LYS A 97 -18.28 7.93 27.52
C LYS A 97 -18.70 7.25 26.21
N ALA A 98 -18.40 7.89 25.09
CA ALA A 98 -18.64 7.32 23.77
C ALA A 98 -17.54 6.35 23.34
N ASP A 99 -17.92 5.39 22.49
CA ASP A 99 -17.00 4.41 21.93
C ASP A 99 -16.01 5.07 20.95
N ASP A 100 -14.76 4.63 21.03
CA ASP A 100 -13.69 5.09 20.14
C ASP A 100 -13.87 4.48 18.73
N LEU A 101 -13.50 5.22 17.70
CA LEU A 101 -13.55 4.77 16.31
C LEU A 101 -12.16 4.27 15.89
N ILE A 102 -12.07 2.99 15.57
CA ILE A 102 -10.85 2.35 15.10
C ILE A 102 -10.92 2.20 13.58
N LEU A 103 -9.91 2.71 12.89
CA LEU A 103 -9.77 2.68 11.44
C LEU A 103 -8.60 1.75 11.07
N PRO A 104 -8.87 0.55 10.53
CA PRO A 104 -7.82 -0.42 10.24
C PRO A 104 -7.07 -0.05 8.95
N VAL A 105 -5.75 0.01 8.98
CA VAL A 105 -4.89 0.36 7.84
C VAL A 105 -3.82 -0.71 7.62
N PRO A 106 -3.31 -0.88 6.39
CA PRO A 106 -2.19 -1.78 6.14
C PRO A 106 -0.95 -1.44 6.97
N VAL A 107 -0.16 -2.46 7.29
CA VAL A 107 1.18 -2.28 7.87
C VAL A 107 2.08 -1.52 6.88
N GLY A 108 2.86 -0.57 7.39
CA GLY A 108 3.67 0.34 6.58
C GLY A 108 2.92 1.57 6.06
N THR A 109 1.76 1.90 6.65
CA THR A 109 1.04 3.14 6.36
C THR A 109 1.67 4.32 7.11
N SER A 110 2.09 5.32 6.37
CA SER A 110 2.48 6.64 6.84
C SER A 110 1.28 7.57 6.91
N VAL A 111 1.22 8.39 7.94
CA VAL A 111 0.11 9.31 8.14
C VAL A 111 0.63 10.73 8.14
N ILE A 112 0.11 11.54 7.24
CA ILE A 112 0.54 12.91 7.01
C ILE A 112 -0.66 13.82 7.27
N ASP A 113 -0.46 14.93 7.97
CA ASP A 113 -1.47 15.97 8.07
C ASP A 113 -1.56 16.73 6.74
N GLU A 114 -2.74 16.78 6.12
CA GLU A 114 -2.94 17.41 4.81
C GLU A 114 -2.79 18.94 4.88
N GLU A 115 -3.05 19.54 6.05
CA GLU A 115 -2.97 21.00 6.23
C GLU A 115 -1.53 21.46 6.48
N THR A 116 -0.75 20.71 7.26
CA THR A 116 0.62 21.10 7.64
C THR A 116 1.70 20.41 6.82
N GLY A 117 1.39 19.29 6.16
CA GLY A 117 2.37 18.43 5.49
C GLY A 117 3.29 17.68 6.44
N GLU A 118 3.04 17.74 7.75
CA GLU A 118 3.84 17.05 8.76
C GLU A 118 3.48 15.57 8.82
N VAL A 119 4.49 14.71 8.89
CA VAL A 119 4.30 13.27 9.10
C VAL A 119 3.99 13.05 10.58
N LEU A 120 2.74 12.68 10.88
CA LEU A 120 2.27 12.41 12.24
C LEU A 120 2.90 11.14 12.82
N GLY A 121 3.19 10.16 11.95
CA GLY A 121 3.83 8.91 12.32
C GLY A 121 3.68 7.82 11.27
N ASP A 122 4.41 6.73 11.48
CA ASP A 122 4.38 5.53 10.66
C ASP A 122 3.86 4.35 11.49
N LEU A 123 2.96 3.57 10.91
CA LEU A 123 2.45 2.32 11.51
C LEU A 123 3.24 1.14 10.94
N THR A 124 4.28 0.70 11.64
CA THR A 124 5.28 -0.24 11.12
C THR A 124 5.06 -1.69 11.53
N CYS A 125 4.42 -1.92 12.68
CA CYS A 125 4.14 -3.25 13.21
C CYS A 125 2.64 -3.51 13.28
N ALA A 126 2.27 -4.78 13.25
CA ALA A 126 0.90 -5.20 13.40
C ALA A 126 0.32 -4.88 14.77
N GLY A 127 -0.92 -4.41 14.80
CA GLY A 127 -1.57 -3.96 16.02
C GLY A 127 -1.04 -2.63 16.55
N ASP A 128 -0.11 -1.97 15.86
CA ASP A 128 0.26 -0.60 16.19
C ASP A 128 -0.97 0.29 16.12
N ARG A 129 -1.19 1.06 17.18
CA ARG A 129 -2.32 1.99 17.29
C ARG A 129 -1.82 3.40 17.41
N MET A 130 -2.34 4.28 16.57
CA MET A 130 -2.00 5.69 16.58
C MET A 130 -3.25 6.55 16.74
N LEU A 131 -3.22 7.45 17.72
CA LEU A 131 -4.28 8.44 17.93
C LEU A 131 -4.17 9.53 16.86
N VAL A 132 -5.20 9.68 16.03
CA VAL A 132 -5.22 10.70 14.96
C VAL A 132 -6.11 11.90 15.26
N ALA A 133 -7.16 11.69 16.06
CA ALA A 133 -8.02 12.78 16.53
C ALA A 133 -8.53 12.47 17.94
N LYS A 134 -8.26 13.36 18.89
CA LYS A 134 -8.67 13.20 20.29
C LYS A 134 -10.13 13.63 20.52
N GLY A 135 -10.86 12.80 21.26
CA GLY A 135 -12.22 13.09 21.72
C GLY A 135 -12.31 14.31 22.62
N GLY A 136 -13.42 15.03 22.53
CA GLY A 136 -13.72 16.19 23.35
C GLY A 136 -13.95 15.83 24.82
N TRP A 137 -13.51 16.70 25.70
CA TRP A 137 -13.62 16.55 27.15
C TRP A 137 -15.05 16.88 27.63
N HIS A 138 -15.53 16.12 28.60
CA HIS A 138 -16.87 16.31 29.15
C HIS A 138 -17.08 17.67 29.83
N GLY A 139 -18.33 18.15 29.75
CA GLY A 139 -18.80 19.31 30.48
C GLY A 139 -19.09 18.99 31.95
N LEU A 140 -18.88 19.97 32.82
CA LEU A 140 -19.08 19.86 34.26
C LEU A 140 -20.51 20.27 34.63
N GLY A 141 -21.16 19.42 35.40
CA GLY A 141 -22.48 19.67 35.98
C GLY A 141 -22.43 20.74 37.07
N ASN A 142 -23.58 21.29 37.42
CA ASN A 142 -23.65 22.35 38.43
C ASN A 142 -23.16 21.91 39.82
N THR A 143 -23.22 20.61 40.12
CA THR A 143 -22.68 20.04 41.36
C THR A 143 -21.18 20.33 41.56
N ARG A 144 -20.38 20.40 40.49
CA ARG A 144 -18.93 20.68 40.54
C ARG A 144 -18.60 22.13 40.94
N PHE A 145 -19.51 23.07 40.70
CA PHE A 145 -19.34 24.48 41.02
C PHE A 145 -19.79 24.85 42.46
N LYS A 146 -20.16 23.85 43.26
CA LYS A 146 -20.60 24.04 44.63
C LYS A 146 -19.42 24.40 45.52
N SER A 147 -19.51 25.53 46.22
CA SER A 147 -18.52 25.95 47.22
C SER A 147 -19.20 26.30 48.54
N SER A 148 -18.40 26.51 49.59
CA SER A 148 -18.90 26.96 50.90
C SER A 148 -19.69 28.28 50.80
N VAL A 149 -19.32 29.13 49.85
CA VAL A 149 -19.94 30.43 49.55
C VAL A 149 -21.09 30.29 48.54
N ASN A 150 -20.94 29.46 47.50
CA ASN A 150 -21.95 29.23 46.47
C ASN A 150 -22.60 27.84 46.62
N ARG A 151 -23.66 27.77 47.44
CA ARG A 151 -24.33 26.50 47.78
C ARG A 151 -25.30 25.98 46.70
N ALA A 152 -25.76 26.85 45.81
CA ALA A 152 -26.73 26.53 44.74
C ALA A 152 -26.28 27.11 43.38
N PRO A 153 -25.12 26.68 42.86
CA PRO A 153 -24.63 27.12 41.56
C PRO A 153 -25.59 26.73 40.45
N ARG A 154 -25.78 27.65 39.49
CA ARG A 154 -26.49 27.41 38.22
C ARG A 154 -25.55 27.31 37.02
N GLN A 155 -24.24 27.41 37.28
CA GLN A 155 -23.19 27.33 36.26
C GLN A 155 -22.99 25.87 35.85
N THR A 156 -22.81 25.65 34.55
CA THR A 156 -22.43 24.38 33.92
C THR A 156 -21.46 24.69 32.80
N THR A 157 -20.57 23.76 32.47
CA THR A 157 -19.77 23.86 31.26
C THR A 157 -20.31 22.93 30.18
N GLN A 158 -20.22 23.39 28.93
CA GLN A 158 -20.46 22.54 27.77
C GLN A 158 -19.26 21.61 27.58
N GLY A 159 -19.47 20.45 26.97
CA GLY A 159 -18.34 19.61 26.57
C GLY A 159 -17.56 20.27 25.44
N THR A 160 -16.26 20.02 25.40
CA THR A 160 -15.40 20.58 24.35
C THR A 160 -15.65 19.84 23.04
N GLU A 161 -15.43 20.53 21.92
CA GLU A 161 -15.42 19.89 20.62
C GLU A 161 -14.26 18.89 20.53
N GLY A 162 -14.47 17.79 19.81
CA GLY A 162 -13.41 16.86 19.46
C GLY A 162 -12.51 17.44 18.37
N GLU A 163 -11.28 16.94 18.30
CA GLU A 163 -10.36 17.33 17.22
C GLU A 163 -10.90 16.87 15.86
N ALA A 164 -10.70 17.70 14.85
CA ALA A 164 -11.00 17.37 13.47
C ALA A 164 -9.78 17.71 12.62
N ARG A 165 -9.39 16.78 11.75
CA ARG A 165 -8.19 16.93 10.92
C ARG A 165 -8.39 16.22 9.59
N SER A 166 -7.82 16.79 8.55
CA SER A 166 -7.66 16.13 7.25
C SER A 166 -6.30 15.45 7.24
N ILE A 167 -6.28 14.13 7.06
CA ILE A 167 -5.04 13.34 7.03
C ILE A 167 -4.93 12.61 5.70
N LYS A 168 -3.71 12.53 5.19
CA LYS A 168 -3.34 11.74 4.02
C LYS A 168 -2.64 10.47 4.50
N LEU A 169 -3.23 9.33 4.16
CA LEU A 169 -2.62 8.02 4.41
C LEU A 169 -1.79 7.62 3.20
N GLU A 170 -0.53 7.30 3.39
CA GLU A 170 0.39 6.86 2.33
C GLU A 170 0.94 5.46 2.63
N LEU A 171 0.74 4.49 1.73
CA LEU A 171 1.30 3.14 1.91
C LEU A 171 2.73 3.08 1.36
N LYS A 172 3.72 2.74 2.21
CA LYS A 172 5.13 2.62 1.81
C LYS A 172 5.49 1.28 1.11
N VAL A 173 4.54 0.34 0.98
CA VAL A 173 4.77 -1.00 0.42
C VAL A 173 4.36 -1.06 -1.06
N LEU A 174 5.25 -1.58 -1.91
CA LEU A 174 5.17 -1.44 -3.37
C LEU A 174 4.62 -2.67 -4.12
N ALA A 175 4.92 -3.91 -3.72
CA ALA A 175 4.34 -5.13 -4.30
C ALA A 175 4.75 -6.41 -3.56
N ASP A 176 3.89 -7.43 -3.60
CA ASP A 176 4.14 -8.77 -3.05
C ASP A 176 4.83 -9.68 -4.07
N ALA A 177 4.47 -9.54 -5.35
CA ALA A 177 5.00 -10.33 -6.47
C ALA A 177 5.53 -9.42 -7.59
N GLY A 178 6.72 -9.75 -8.11
CA GLY A 178 7.37 -9.02 -9.21
C GLY A 178 7.37 -9.84 -10.50
N MET A 179 7.05 -9.24 -11.65
CA MET A 179 7.06 -9.94 -12.94
C MET A 179 8.29 -9.65 -13.78
N LEU A 180 9.06 -10.67 -14.11
CA LEU A 180 10.22 -10.64 -14.99
C LEU A 180 9.83 -11.08 -16.41
N GLY A 181 10.57 -10.62 -17.41
CA GLY A 181 10.37 -11.04 -18.79
C GLY A 181 10.71 -9.93 -19.79
N LEU A 182 10.92 -10.32 -21.04
CA LEU A 182 11.27 -9.40 -22.12
C LEU A 182 10.15 -8.39 -22.44
N PRO A 183 10.48 -7.26 -23.10
CA PRO A 183 9.49 -6.44 -23.78
C PRO A 183 8.63 -7.33 -24.68
N ASN A 184 7.31 -7.19 -24.65
CA ASN A 184 6.34 -8.01 -25.41
C ASN A 184 6.07 -9.44 -24.90
N ALA A 185 6.67 -9.87 -23.78
CA ALA A 185 6.30 -11.13 -23.10
C ALA A 185 4.83 -11.14 -22.59
N GLY A 186 4.17 -9.98 -22.62
CA GLY A 186 2.76 -9.84 -22.23
C GLY A 186 2.54 -9.51 -20.76
N LYS A 187 3.57 -9.03 -20.05
CA LYS A 187 3.53 -8.58 -18.65
C LYS A 187 2.38 -7.60 -18.35
N SER A 188 2.34 -6.48 -19.06
CA SER A 188 1.28 -5.49 -18.83
C SER A 188 -0.11 -6.01 -19.26
N THR A 189 -0.18 -6.92 -20.23
CA THR A 189 -1.42 -7.61 -20.62
C THR A 189 -1.89 -8.55 -19.52
N PHE A 190 -0.96 -9.29 -18.89
CA PHE A 190 -1.26 -10.14 -17.75
C PHE A 190 -1.81 -9.34 -16.58
N ILE A 191 -1.17 -8.24 -16.18
CA ILE A 191 -1.69 -7.35 -15.12
C ILE A 191 -3.10 -6.87 -15.44
N ARG A 192 -3.36 -6.42 -16.68
CA ARG A 192 -4.71 -6.01 -17.09
C ARG A 192 -5.73 -7.15 -17.04
N ALA A 193 -5.30 -8.39 -17.23
CA ALA A 193 -6.15 -9.57 -17.19
C ALA A 193 -6.50 -9.98 -15.76
N VAL A 194 -5.52 -9.94 -14.84
CA VAL A 194 -5.67 -10.40 -13.44
C VAL A 194 -6.09 -9.30 -12.46
N SER A 195 -5.87 -8.03 -12.81
CA SER A 195 -6.16 -6.92 -11.92
C SER A 195 -7.67 -6.68 -11.84
N ALA A 196 -8.19 -6.65 -10.61
CA ALA A 196 -9.58 -6.29 -10.31
C ALA A 196 -9.84 -4.79 -10.52
N ALA A 197 -8.78 -3.99 -10.61
CA ALA A 197 -8.79 -2.56 -10.91
C ALA A 197 -8.05 -2.25 -12.22
N GLU A 198 -8.29 -1.10 -12.85
CA GLU A 198 -7.42 -0.66 -13.97
C GLU A 198 -5.98 -0.53 -13.46
N PRO A 199 -4.99 -1.17 -14.12
CA PRO A 199 -3.60 -1.06 -13.72
C PRO A 199 -3.19 0.40 -13.70
N LYS A 200 -2.75 0.87 -12.55
CA LYS A 200 -2.33 2.25 -12.41
C LYS A 200 -0.87 2.39 -12.75
N VAL A 201 -0.62 3.46 -13.48
CA VAL A 201 0.67 4.03 -13.79
C VAL A 201 1.03 4.82 -12.52
N ALA A 202 1.91 4.27 -11.67
CA ALA A 202 2.30 4.89 -10.40
C ALA A 202 3.48 5.87 -10.56
N ASP A 203 3.19 7.17 -10.48
CA ASP A 203 4.17 8.24 -10.63
C ASP A 203 4.98 8.45 -9.33
N TYR A 204 5.87 7.50 -9.01
CA TYR A 204 6.77 7.68 -7.87
C TYR A 204 7.85 8.72 -8.20
N PRO A 205 8.18 9.65 -7.27
CA PRO A 205 9.10 10.76 -7.52
C PRO A 205 10.56 10.32 -7.82
N PHE A 206 10.85 9.03 -7.72
CA PHE A 206 12.16 8.43 -7.96
C PHE A 206 12.22 7.50 -9.19
N THR A 207 11.10 7.24 -9.87
CA THR A 207 11.02 6.36 -11.05
C THR A 207 10.96 7.17 -12.35
N THR A 208 11.82 6.85 -13.31
CA THR A 208 11.85 7.48 -14.65
C THR A 208 10.95 6.79 -15.67
N LEU A 209 10.61 5.51 -15.44
CA LEU A 209 9.55 4.79 -16.14
C LEU A 209 8.51 4.37 -15.11
N VAL A 210 7.26 4.70 -15.40
CA VAL A 210 6.17 4.43 -14.47
C VAL A 210 5.82 2.94 -14.48
N PRO A 211 5.98 2.21 -13.36
CA PRO A 211 5.62 0.81 -13.33
C PRO A 211 4.11 0.60 -13.39
N SER A 212 3.72 -0.47 -14.06
CA SER A 212 2.33 -0.93 -14.05
C SER A 212 2.11 -1.81 -12.82
N LEU A 213 1.25 -1.38 -11.91
CA LEU A 213 0.84 -2.15 -10.74
C LEU A 213 -0.58 -2.70 -10.95
N GLY A 214 -0.81 -3.94 -10.52
CA GLY A 214 -2.13 -4.57 -10.52
C GLY A 214 -2.47 -5.17 -9.18
N VAL A 215 -3.72 -5.00 -8.76
CA VAL A 215 -4.26 -5.66 -7.57
C VAL A 215 -5.03 -6.87 -7.98
N VAL A 216 -4.54 -8.04 -7.59
CA VAL A 216 -5.23 -9.30 -7.83
C VAL A 216 -6.13 -9.58 -6.64
N LYS A 217 -7.45 -9.62 -6.88
CA LYS A 217 -8.45 -9.95 -5.86
C LYS A 217 -9.05 -11.31 -6.15
N ILE A 218 -8.86 -12.25 -5.23
CA ILE A 218 -9.44 -13.59 -5.33
C ILE A 218 -10.72 -13.69 -4.51
N ASN A 219 -10.73 -13.17 -3.27
CA ASN A 219 -11.90 -13.17 -2.37
C ASN A 219 -12.07 -11.83 -1.62
N LYS A 220 -13.14 -11.68 -0.81
CA LYS A 220 -13.48 -10.42 -0.11
C LYS A 220 -12.35 -9.82 0.74
N PHE A 221 -11.48 -10.65 1.32
CA PHE A 221 -10.38 -10.26 2.20
C PHE A 221 -9.02 -10.83 1.76
N ARG A 222 -8.92 -11.29 0.51
CA ARG A 222 -7.71 -11.93 -0.02
C ARG A 222 -7.28 -11.22 -1.30
N SER A 223 -6.23 -10.43 -1.19
CA SER A 223 -5.66 -9.66 -2.28
C SER A 223 -4.17 -9.51 -2.12
N PHE A 224 -3.45 -9.47 -3.24
CA PHE A 224 -2.02 -9.19 -3.29
C PHE A 224 -1.73 -8.22 -4.45
N VAL A 225 -0.57 -7.58 -4.38
CA VAL A 225 -0.13 -6.59 -5.37
C VAL A 225 0.95 -7.20 -6.27
N VAL A 226 0.73 -7.12 -7.58
CA VAL A 226 1.70 -7.51 -8.61
C VAL A 226 2.29 -6.26 -9.25
N ALA A 227 3.62 -6.18 -9.31
CA ALA A 227 4.33 -5.15 -10.06
C ALA A 227 4.88 -5.69 -11.38
N ASP A 228 4.66 -4.93 -12.46
CA ASP A 228 5.45 -5.05 -13.69
C ASP A 228 6.85 -4.52 -13.43
N ILE A 229 7.83 -5.22 -13.99
CA ILE A 229 9.22 -4.81 -13.99
C ILE A 229 9.55 -4.28 -15.38
N PRO A 230 9.34 -2.98 -15.65
CA PRO A 230 9.91 -2.36 -16.83
C PRO A 230 11.43 -2.37 -16.69
N GLY A 231 12.13 -3.04 -17.60
CA GLY A 231 13.56 -2.76 -17.78
C GLY A 231 14.59 -3.86 -17.52
N LEU A 232 14.28 -5.15 -17.70
CA LEU A 232 15.33 -6.15 -18.05
C LEU A 232 15.43 -6.19 -19.58
N ILE A 233 16.03 -5.14 -20.13
CA ILE A 233 16.26 -4.96 -21.57
C ILE A 233 17.75 -5.16 -21.78
N GLU A 234 18.13 -5.79 -22.89
CA GLU A 234 19.50 -5.66 -23.43
C GLU A 234 19.87 -4.17 -23.50
N GLY A 235 20.78 -3.73 -22.62
CA GLY A 235 21.20 -2.33 -22.51
C GLY A 235 20.88 -1.63 -21.17
N ALA A 236 20.14 -2.25 -20.24
CA ALA A 236 19.99 -1.71 -18.88
C ALA A 236 21.32 -1.68 -18.10
N SER A 237 22.24 -2.56 -18.45
CA SER A 237 23.64 -2.60 -17.98
C SER A 237 24.55 -1.53 -18.60
N ASP A 238 24.16 -0.88 -19.71
CA ASP A 238 25.02 0.02 -20.51
C ASP A 238 24.65 1.52 -20.47
N GLY A 239 23.74 1.95 -19.59
CA GLY A 239 23.76 3.36 -19.13
C GLY A 239 22.48 4.18 -19.19
N ALA A 240 21.31 3.57 -19.01
CA ALA A 240 20.08 4.36 -18.89
C ALA A 240 19.79 4.82 -17.44
N GLY A 241 20.45 4.29 -16.40
CA GLY A 241 20.15 4.64 -14.99
C GLY A 241 18.72 4.26 -14.50
N LEU A 242 17.90 3.71 -15.41
CA LEU A 242 16.48 3.38 -15.25
C LEU A 242 16.25 2.04 -14.52
N GLY A 243 17.05 1.00 -14.82
CA GLY A 243 16.88 -0.34 -14.23
C GLY A 243 17.33 -0.42 -12.76
N ILE A 244 18.37 0.34 -12.41
CA ILE A 244 19.02 0.38 -11.10
C ILE A 244 18.06 0.71 -9.94
N ARG A 245 17.22 1.74 -10.09
CA ARG A 245 16.25 2.14 -9.05
C ARG A 245 15.09 1.16 -8.96
N PHE A 246 14.69 0.60 -10.10
CA PHE A 246 13.61 -0.35 -10.19
C PHE A 246 13.96 -1.68 -9.50
N LEU A 247 15.19 -2.16 -9.70
CA LEU A 247 15.67 -3.40 -9.09
C LEU A 247 15.82 -3.30 -7.56
N LYS A 248 16.03 -2.10 -7.00
CA LYS A 248 15.93 -1.89 -5.54
C LYS A 248 14.54 -2.25 -5.00
N HIS A 249 13.47 -1.94 -5.73
CA HIS A 249 12.11 -2.26 -5.31
C HIS A 249 11.79 -3.76 -5.46
N LEU A 250 12.45 -4.42 -6.40
CA LEU A 250 12.35 -5.86 -6.62
C LEU A 250 12.87 -6.67 -5.43
N THR A 251 13.86 -6.16 -4.68
CA THR A 251 14.37 -6.83 -3.46
C THR A 251 13.31 -7.06 -2.37
N ARG A 252 12.16 -6.38 -2.45
CA ARG A 252 11.05 -6.51 -1.50
C ARG A 252 9.97 -7.50 -1.94
N CYS A 253 10.01 -7.97 -3.19
CA CYS A 253 9.09 -8.99 -3.68
C CYS A 253 9.40 -10.33 -3.03
N ARG A 254 8.37 -11.02 -2.53
CA ARG A 254 8.53 -12.36 -1.95
C ARG A 254 8.73 -13.43 -3.03
N VAL A 255 8.06 -13.25 -4.17
CA VAL A 255 8.08 -14.17 -5.32
C VAL A 255 8.30 -13.42 -6.63
N LEU A 256 8.99 -14.06 -7.57
CA LEU A 256 9.23 -13.55 -8.92
C LEU A 256 8.51 -14.41 -9.97
N LEU A 257 7.69 -13.78 -10.80
CA LEU A 257 7.01 -14.42 -11.93
C LEU A 257 7.83 -14.21 -13.19
N HIS A 258 8.45 -15.25 -13.73
CA HIS A 258 9.21 -15.20 -14.96
C HIS A 258 8.31 -15.47 -16.16
N LEU A 259 7.84 -14.41 -16.82
CA LEU A 259 7.02 -14.50 -18.03
C LEU A 259 7.88 -14.73 -19.27
N VAL A 260 7.63 -15.84 -19.95
CA VAL A 260 8.27 -16.22 -21.21
C VAL A 260 7.21 -16.31 -22.30
N ASP A 261 7.45 -15.65 -23.44
CA ASP A 261 6.61 -15.79 -24.62
C ASP A 261 6.94 -17.12 -25.32
N ILE A 262 5.95 -18.02 -25.42
CA ILE A 262 6.14 -19.32 -26.08
C ILE A 262 6.22 -19.15 -27.60
N CYS A 263 5.61 -18.10 -28.17
CA CYS A 263 5.58 -17.86 -29.61
C CYS A 263 5.93 -16.40 -29.94
N PRO A 264 7.20 -16.01 -29.77
CA PRO A 264 7.64 -14.67 -30.12
C PRO A 264 7.45 -14.42 -31.62
N ILE A 265 6.77 -13.32 -31.94
CA ILE A 265 6.47 -12.90 -33.32
C ILE A 265 7.76 -12.57 -34.08
N ASP A 266 8.80 -12.14 -33.34
CA ASP A 266 10.10 -11.75 -33.87
C ASP A 266 10.99 -12.95 -34.23
N GLY A 267 10.54 -14.19 -33.97
CA GLY A 267 11.26 -15.42 -34.29
C GLY A 267 12.44 -15.74 -33.37
N SER A 268 12.57 -15.05 -32.23
CA SER A 268 13.56 -15.36 -31.19
C SER A 268 13.29 -16.72 -30.53
N ASP A 269 14.32 -17.37 -30.00
CA ASP A 269 14.12 -18.62 -29.25
C ASP A 269 13.62 -18.32 -27.82
N PRO A 270 12.45 -18.83 -27.41
CA PRO A 270 11.95 -18.71 -26.03
C PRO A 270 12.97 -19.14 -24.97
N VAL A 271 13.82 -20.12 -25.28
CA VAL A 271 14.85 -20.63 -24.37
C VAL A 271 15.95 -19.61 -24.16
N GLU A 272 16.48 -19.02 -25.23
CA GLU A 272 17.52 -17.99 -25.15
C GLU A 272 17.02 -16.74 -24.42
N ASN A 273 15.76 -16.37 -24.67
CA ASN A 273 15.10 -15.26 -23.99
C ASN A 273 15.05 -15.47 -22.46
N ALA A 274 14.67 -16.67 -22.02
CA ALA A 274 14.60 -17.01 -20.60
C ALA A 274 15.99 -17.09 -19.94
N LEU A 275 16.99 -17.62 -20.67
CA LEU A 275 18.38 -17.68 -20.22
C LEU A 275 18.99 -16.28 -20.10
N SER A 276 18.68 -15.37 -21.03
CA SER A 276 19.16 -13.99 -20.99
C SER A 276 18.71 -13.27 -19.71
N ILE A 277 17.42 -13.37 -19.38
CA ILE A 277 16.85 -12.81 -18.15
C ILE A 277 17.48 -13.43 -16.89
N THR A 278 17.72 -14.75 -16.90
CA THR A 278 18.36 -15.43 -15.76
C THR A 278 19.78 -14.94 -15.53
N ARG A 279 20.59 -14.84 -16.59
CA ARG A 279 21.97 -14.31 -16.51
C ARG A 279 21.98 -12.85 -16.07
N GLU A 280 21.01 -12.05 -16.50
CA GLU A 280 20.90 -10.65 -16.11
C GLU A 280 20.57 -10.52 -14.61
N LEU A 281 19.66 -11.36 -14.11
CA LEU A 281 19.29 -11.41 -12.69
C LEU A 281 20.49 -11.79 -11.82
N GLU A 282 21.24 -12.83 -12.21
CA GLU A 282 22.46 -13.28 -11.53
C GLU A 282 23.57 -12.23 -11.53
N ARG A 283 23.75 -11.52 -12.66
CA ARG A 283 24.71 -10.41 -12.74
C ARG A 283 24.35 -9.26 -11.82
N PHE A 284 23.06 -9.01 -11.60
CA PHE A 284 22.62 -7.90 -10.78
C PHE A 284 22.74 -8.20 -9.28
N SER A 285 22.20 -9.33 -8.83
CA SER A 285 22.32 -9.77 -7.45
C SER A 285 22.19 -11.29 -7.36
N PRO A 286 23.24 -11.99 -6.90
CA PRO A 286 23.19 -13.45 -6.74
C PRO A 286 22.17 -13.86 -5.67
N THR A 287 21.98 -13.06 -4.61
CA THR A 287 20.92 -13.31 -3.61
C THR A 287 19.52 -13.16 -4.20
N LEU A 288 19.33 -12.24 -5.14
CA LEU A 288 18.05 -12.10 -5.84
C LEU A 288 17.76 -13.26 -6.80
N ALA A 289 18.78 -13.85 -7.43
CA ALA A 289 18.62 -15.01 -8.29
C ALA A 289 18.20 -16.28 -7.51
N MET A 290 18.51 -16.35 -6.20
CA MET A 290 18.11 -17.43 -5.31
C MET A 290 16.67 -17.32 -4.81
N ARG A 291 15.96 -16.20 -5.06
CA ARG A 291 14.55 -16.05 -4.68
C ARG A 291 13.67 -17.08 -5.40
N GLU A 292 12.58 -17.45 -4.74
CA GLU A 292 11.54 -18.28 -5.34
C GLU A 292 11.03 -17.62 -6.62
N ARG A 293 11.09 -18.39 -7.71
CA ARG A 293 10.77 -17.93 -9.04
C ARG A 293 9.86 -18.92 -9.72
N TRP A 294 8.79 -18.44 -10.32
CA TRP A 294 7.79 -19.26 -11.00
C TRP A 294 7.85 -19.00 -12.48
N LEU A 295 7.89 -20.06 -13.29
CA LEU A 295 7.95 -19.92 -14.74
C LEU A 295 6.53 -19.80 -15.29
N VAL A 296 6.26 -18.73 -16.03
CA VAL A 296 4.95 -18.44 -16.60
C VAL A 296 5.07 -18.36 -18.12
N LEU A 297 4.61 -19.41 -18.78
CA LEU A 297 4.62 -19.54 -20.23
C LEU A 297 3.35 -18.86 -20.79
N ASN A 298 3.52 -17.74 -21.51
CA ASN A 298 2.42 -16.91 -22.00
C ASN A 298 2.19 -17.09 -23.52
N LYS A 299 1.02 -16.64 -24.00
CA LYS A 299 0.55 -16.75 -25.41
C LYS A 299 0.31 -18.19 -25.88
N ALA A 300 -0.13 -19.06 -24.98
CA ALA A 300 -0.53 -20.43 -25.30
C ALA A 300 -1.68 -20.52 -26.33
N ASP A 301 -2.44 -19.44 -26.54
CA ASP A 301 -3.54 -19.38 -27.50
C ASP A 301 -3.12 -19.49 -28.97
N LEU A 302 -1.84 -19.29 -29.27
CA LEU A 302 -1.31 -19.33 -30.64
C LEU A 302 -0.84 -20.71 -31.07
N LEU A 303 -0.82 -21.70 -30.16
CA LEU A 303 -0.19 -23.00 -30.37
C LEU A 303 -1.19 -24.14 -30.12
N SER A 304 -0.92 -25.30 -30.73
CA SER A 304 -1.67 -26.52 -30.42
C SER A 304 -1.24 -27.07 -29.05
N PRO A 305 -2.10 -27.84 -28.36
CA PRO A 305 -1.75 -28.44 -27.06
C PRO A 305 -0.48 -29.30 -27.10
N GLU A 306 -0.22 -29.95 -28.24
CA GLU A 306 0.95 -30.80 -28.47
C GLU A 306 2.23 -29.95 -28.57
N ASP A 307 2.18 -28.84 -29.31
CA ASP A 307 3.31 -27.92 -29.45
C ASP A 307 3.65 -27.19 -28.14
N ILE A 308 2.63 -26.89 -27.32
CA ILE A 308 2.82 -26.26 -26.01
C ILE A 308 3.63 -27.18 -25.10
N GLU A 309 3.27 -28.46 -25.03
CA GLU A 309 3.97 -29.41 -24.15
C GLU A 309 5.39 -29.68 -24.63
N GLU A 310 5.61 -29.77 -25.96
CA GLU A 310 6.96 -29.91 -26.52
C GLU A 310 7.85 -28.71 -26.17
N ARG A 311 7.33 -27.48 -26.36
CA ARG A 311 8.09 -26.26 -26.04
C ARG A 311 8.31 -26.09 -24.54
N LYS A 312 7.31 -26.41 -23.72
CA LYS A 312 7.43 -26.43 -22.26
C LYS A 312 8.55 -27.37 -21.82
N GLN A 313 8.59 -28.58 -22.35
CA GLN A 313 9.63 -29.56 -22.01
C GLN A 313 11.02 -29.06 -22.42
N LYS A 314 11.16 -28.49 -23.63
CA LYS A 314 12.43 -27.89 -24.09
C LYS A 314 12.91 -26.76 -23.18
N ILE A 315 11.99 -25.90 -22.72
CA ILE A 315 12.33 -24.77 -21.84
C ILE A 315 12.74 -25.28 -20.46
N ILE A 316 12.03 -26.27 -19.90
CA ILE A 316 12.36 -26.87 -18.59
C ILE A 316 13.74 -27.54 -18.64
N GLU A 317 14.01 -28.33 -19.67
CA GLU A 317 15.30 -29.03 -19.84
C GLU A 317 16.46 -28.05 -20.02
N ALA A 318 16.27 -26.99 -20.82
CA ALA A 318 17.33 -26.04 -21.09
C ALA A 318 17.63 -25.08 -19.92
N LEU A 319 16.64 -24.82 -19.06
CA LEU A 319 16.79 -23.99 -17.86
C LEU A 319 17.14 -24.80 -16.61
N GLU A 320 17.16 -26.14 -16.70
CA GLU A 320 17.26 -27.06 -15.56
C GLU A 320 16.26 -26.66 -14.44
N TRP A 321 15.02 -26.39 -14.84
CA TRP A 321 14.06 -25.73 -13.96
C TRP A 321 13.41 -26.71 -12.97
N GLU A 322 13.59 -26.48 -11.68
CA GLU A 322 13.00 -27.30 -10.59
C GLU A 322 11.72 -26.68 -9.98
N GLY A 323 11.38 -25.45 -10.34
CA GLY A 323 10.24 -24.71 -9.79
C GLY A 323 8.90 -24.96 -10.51
N PRO A 324 7.81 -24.35 -10.03
CA PRO A 324 6.50 -24.47 -10.66
C PRO A 324 6.46 -23.79 -12.03
N VAL A 325 5.74 -24.43 -12.96
CA VAL A 325 5.58 -23.98 -14.36
C VAL A 325 4.10 -23.86 -14.68
N HIS A 326 3.67 -22.66 -15.06
CA HIS A 326 2.28 -22.38 -15.42
C HIS A 326 2.19 -21.96 -16.88
N VAL A 327 1.18 -22.48 -17.56
CA VAL A 327 0.86 -22.10 -18.95
C VAL A 327 -0.39 -21.22 -18.92
N ILE A 328 -0.28 -20.01 -19.47
CA ILE A 328 -1.35 -19.04 -19.48
C ILE A 328 -1.56 -18.42 -20.87
N SER A 329 -2.77 -17.91 -21.07
CA SER A 329 -3.04 -16.91 -22.11
C SER A 329 -3.60 -15.66 -21.44
N ALA A 330 -2.74 -14.64 -21.28
CA ALA A 330 -3.13 -13.38 -20.68
C ALA A 330 -4.27 -12.68 -21.45
N VAL A 331 -4.30 -12.82 -22.78
CA VAL A 331 -5.34 -12.21 -23.63
C VAL A 331 -6.70 -12.87 -23.40
N ASN A 332 -6.74 -14.20 -23.34
CA ASN A 332 -7.97 -14.97 -23.18
C ASN A 332 -8.35 -15.22 -21.71
N ARG A 333 -7.55 -14.73 -20.75
CA ARG A 333 -7.69 -14.99 -19.29
C ARG A 333 -7.71 -16.49 -18.95
N GLN A 334 -7.07 -17.31 -19.77
CA GLN A 334 -6.99 -18.75 -19.56
C GLN A 334 -5.79 -19.06 -18.67
N GLY A 335 -6.00 -19.88 -17.63
CA GLY A 335 -4.96 -20.27 -16.67
C GLY A 335 -4.56 -19.19 -15.67
N THR A 336 -5.01 -17.95 -15.84
CA THR A 336 -4.62 -16.82 -14.98
C THR A 336 -5.24 -16.90 -13.59
N GLU A 337 -6.49 -17.36 -13.47
CA GLU A 337 -7.15 -17.52 -12.16
C GLU A 337 -6.50 -18.60 -11.29
N VAL A 338 -6.08 -19.71 -11.91
CA VAL A 338 -5.38 -20.82 -11.24
C VAL A 338 -4.03 -20.33 -10.73
N LEU A 339 -3.23 -19.71 -11.60
CA LEU A 339 -1.93 -19.11 -11.24
C LEU A 339 -2.06 -18.12 -10.08
N CYS A 340 -3.04 -17.21 -10.14
CA CYS A 340 -3.26 -16.24 -9.06
C CYS A 340 -3.67 -16.91 -7.75
N GLY A 341 -4.52 -17.94 -7.81
CA GLY A 341 -4.94 -18.72 -6.64
C GLY A 341 -3.78 -19.43 -5.96
N GLU A 342 -2.94 -20.12 -6.74
CA GLU A 342 -1.75 -20.80 -6.24
C GLU A 342 -0.73 -19.81 -5.68
N LEU A 343 -0.52 -18.68 -6.37
CA LEU A 343 0.42 -17.65 -5.91
C LEU A 343 -0.03 -17.00 -4.60
N LEU A 344 -1.33 -16.76 -4.43
CA LEU A 344 -1.85 -16.25 -3.16
C LEU A 344 -1.65 -17.28 -2.04
N ASN A 345 -1.96 -18.55 -2.27
CA ASN A 345 -1.78 -19.59 -1.25
C ASN A 345 -0.30 -19.71 -0.84
N TYR A 346 0.63 -19.62 -1.80
CA TYR A 346 2.05 -19.59 -1.53
C TYR A 346 2.46 -18.37 -0.70
N LEU A 347 2.00 -17.16 -1.08
CA LEU A 347 2.28 -15.95 -0.31
C LEU A 347 1.75 -16.04 1.12
N GLU A 348 0.55 -16.59 1.30
CA GLU A 348 -0.04 -16.77 2.63
C GLU A 348 0.72 -17.81 3.46
N GLU A 349 1.19 -18.90 2.86
CA GLU A 349 2.03 -19.88 3.55
C GLU A 349 3.36 -19.26 3.99
N VAL A 350 4.00 -18.46 3.11
CA VAL A 350 5.21 -17.69 3.45
C VAL A 350 4.93 -16.73 4.61
N TRP A 351 3.83 -15.98 4.55
CA TRP A 351 3.44 -15.07 5.63
C TRP A 351 3.10 -15.80 6.93
N GLU A 352 2.44 -16.96 6.87
CA GLU A 352 2.14 -17.79 8.05
C GLU A 352 3.42 -18.35 8.69
N ILE A 353 4.38 -18.79 7.88
CA ILE A 353 5.69 -19.27 8.37
C ILE A 353 6.46 -18.13 9.02
N GLU A 354 6.51 -16.95 8.39
CA GLU A 354 7.15 -15.75 8.95
C GLU A 354 6.49 -15.31 10.27
N ARG A 355 5.16 -15.43 10.37
CA ARG A 355 4.42 -15.13 11.62
C ARG A 355 4.67 -16.15 12.72
N ALA A 356 4.76 -17.43 12.38
CA ALA A 356 4.90 -18.50 13.35
C ALA A 356 6.32 -18.60 13.94
N ASP A 357 7.33 -18.15 13.19
CA ASP A 357 8.74 -18.31 13.54
C ASP A 357 9.52 -16.97 13.42
N PRO A 358 9.77 -16.27 14.54
CA PRO A 358 10.48 -15.00 14.53
C PRO A 358 11.93 -15.11 14.04
N GLU A 359 12.60 -16.26 14.17
CA GLU A 359 13.96 -16.45 13.63
C GLU A 359 13.96 -16.43 12.09
N LYS A 360 12.90 -16.95 11.45
CA LYS A 360 12.74 -16.90 9.99
C LYS A 360 12.37 -15.51 9.49
N ALA A 361 11.57 -14.76 10.25
CA ALA A 361 11.28 -13.37 9.92
C ALA A 361 12.55 -12.50 9.98
N GLU A 362 13.40 -12.71 11.00
CA GLU A 362 14.71 -12.05 11.09
C GLU A 362 15.66 -12.47 9.96
N ALA A 363 15.70 -13.76 9.61
CA ALA A 363 16.51 -14.26 8.49
C ALA A 363 16.07 -13.66 7.14
N GLU A 364 14.76 -13.55 6.90
CA GLU A 364 14.21 -12.92 5.71
C GLU A 364 14.49 -11.41 5.67
N GLN A 365 14.40 -10.72 6.81
CA GLN A 365 14.80 -9.31 6.91
C GLN A 365 16.30 -9.13 6.66
N ALA A 366 17.14 -10.03 7.18
CA ALA A 366 18.59 -10.03 6.95
C ALA A 366 18.90 -10.27 5.46
N LEU A 367 18.20 -11.22 4.82
CA LEU A 367 18.32 -11.49 3.39
C LEU A 367 17.90 -10.27 2.56
N GLN A 368 16.77 -9.64 2.89
CA GLN A 368 16.34 -8.41 2.24
C GLN A 368 17.34 -7.27 2.42
N THR A 369 17.94 -7.14 3.60
CA THR A 369 18.96 -6.13 3.89
C THR A 369 20.24 -6.40 3.10
N GLN A 370 20.67 -7.66 3.00
CA GLN A 370 21.81 -8.08 2.18
C GLN A 370 21.54 -7.80 0.70
N MET A 371 20.38 -8.19 0.18
CA MET A 371 19.97 -7.91 -1.20
C MET A 371 19.97 -6.40 -1.50
N GLN A 372 19.50 -5.58 -0.55
CA GLN A 372 19.53 -4.12 -0.67
C GLN A 372 20.95 -3.56 -0.64
N ALA A 373 21.85 -4.14 0.16
CA ALA A 373 23.26 -3.76 0.20
C ALA A 373 23.98 -4.13 -1.09
N GLU A 374 23.83 -5.36 -1.58
CA GLU A 374 24.37 -5.83 -2.86
C GLU A 374 23.86 -4.98 -4.02
N ALA A 375 22.54 -4.73 -4.07
CA ALA A 375 21.95 -3.83 -5.05
C ALA A 375 22.60 -2.44 -4.96
N ARG A 376 22.76 -1.87 -3.76
CA ARG A 376 23.37 -0.54 -3.57
C ARG A 376 24.83 -0.48 -4.03
N GLU A 377 25.63 -1.50 -3.73
CA GLU A 377 27.02 -1.60 -4.16
C GLU A 377 27.14 -1.73 -5.68
N HIS A 378 26.32 -2.60 -6.29
CA HIS A 378 26.31 -2.80 -7.73
C HIS A 378 25.87 -1.53 -8.47
N ILE A 379 24.89 -0.81 -7.92
CA ILE A 379 24.45 0.50 -8.39
C ILE A 379 25.58 1.53 -8.33
N GLN A 380 26.33 1.56 -7.23
CA GLN A 380 27.44 2.49 -7.05
C GLN A 380 28.58 2.18 -8.03
N ALA A 381 28.94 0.91 -8.19
CA ALA A 381 29.96 0.47 -9.15
C ALA A 381 29.58 0.81 -10.61
N LEU A 382 28.30 0.66 -10.98
CA LEU A 382 27.80 1.08 -12.29
C LEU A 382 27.86 2.61 -12.45
N ARG A 383 27.46 3.38 -11.43
CA ARG A 383 27.55 4.85 -11.45
C ARG A 383 28.98 5.35 -11.62
N GLU A 384 29.95 4.73 -10.93
CA GLU A 384 31.37 5.05 -11.03
C GLU A 384 31.93 4.72 -12.42
N LYS A 385 31.57 3.57 -13.01
CA LYS A 385 31.90 3.23 -14.40
C LYS A 385 31.34 4.24 -15.40
N HIS A 386 30.09 4.68 -15.21
CA HIS A 386 29.48 5.69 -16.08
C HIS A 386 30.11 7.07 -15.93
N TYR A 387 30.44 7.49 -14.70
CA TYR A 387 31.16 8.74 -14.45
C TYR A 387 32.54 8.72 -15.12
N ALA A 388 33.26 7.59 -15.02
CA ALA A 388 34.54 7.38 -15.69
C ALA A 388 34.40 7.39 -17.23
N ALA A 389 33.38 6.73 -17.78
CA ALA A 389 33.11 6.71 -19.23
C ALA A 389 32.72 8.10 -19.77
N ARG A 390 31.91 8.87 -19.03
CA ARG A 390 31.58 10.27 -19.37
C ARG A 390 32.80 11.19 -19.30
N ARG A 391 33.66 11.04 -18.29
CA ARG A 391 34.93 11.79 -18.23
C ARG A 391 35.85 11.44 -19.40
N ALA A 392 35.99 10.16 -19.74
CA ALA A 392 36.79 9.73 -20.88
C ALA A 392 36.23 10.25 -22.22
N ALA A 393 34.91 10.33 -22.37
CA ALA A 393 34.26 10.93 -23.54
C ALA A 393 34.45 12.45 -23.60
N LYS A 394 34.42 13.14 -22.44
CA LYS A 394 34.62 14.59 -22.32
C LYS A 394 36.09 15.02 -22.51
N GLU A 395 37.06 14.13 -22.23
CA GLU A 395 38.48 14.34 -22.53
C GLU A 395 38.83 14.07 -24.02
N GLY A 396 37.98 13.36 -24.76
CA GLY A 396 38.15 13.06 -26.19
C GLY A 396 37.42 14.01 -27.16
N ALA A 397 36.37 14.69 -26.70
CA ALA A 397 35.65 15.71 -27.45
C ALA A 397 36.11 17.10 -26.97
N GLY A 398 36.82 17.82 -27.83
CA GLY A 398 37.21 19.20 -27.56
C GLY A 398 36.00 20.07 -27.23
N ASP A 399 36.18 20.85 -26.16
CA ASP A 399 35.40 21.99 -25.67
C ASP A 399 34.23 22.46 -26.56
N ASP A 400 33.00 22.24 -26.08
CA ASP A 400 31.85 23.17 -26.16
C ASP A 400 30.55 22.41 -25.83
N SER A 401 30.03 22.61 -24.61
CA SER A 401 28.59 22.59 -24.27
C SER A 401 28.44 22.68 -22.75
N ASP A 402 28.13 23.88 -22.25
CA ASP A 402 27.46 24.07 -20.96
C ASP A 402 26.07 23.42 -21.05
N ASP A 403 25.85 22.33 -20.31
CA ASP A 403 24.51 21.84 -19.99
C ASP A 403 24.45 21.66 -18.47
N ASP A 404 23.73 22.59 -17.84
CA ASP A 404 23.38 22.61 -16.42
C ASP A 404 22.40 21.46 -16.13
N ASP A 405 22.92 20.30 -15.70
CA ASP A 405 22.11 19.29 -15.02
C ASP A 405 22.34 19.42 -13.51
N PHE A 406 21.29 19.87 -12.81
CA PHE A 406 21.24 20.04 -11.36
C PHE A 406 21.46 18.70 -10.63
N ASP A 407 22.69 18.42 -10.21
CA ASP A 407 22.97 17.47 -9.14
C ASP A 407 22.50 18.08 -7.81
N VAL A 408 21.34 17.64 -7.31
CA VAL A 408 20.88 17.98 -5.96
C VAL A 408 21.73 17.20 -4.95
N GLU A 409 22.70 17.86 -4.32
CA GLU A 409 23.38 17.36 -3.13
C GLU A 409 22.35 17.19 -1.99
N VAL A 410 21.99 15.94 -1.69
CA VAL A 410 21.25 15.63 -0.45
C VAL A 410 22.25 15.51 0.68
N VAL A 411 22.39 16.59 1.45
CA VAL A 411 23.06 16.59 2.74
C VAL A 411 22.20 15.79 3.72
N TYR A 412 22.74 14.70 4.26
CA TYR A 412 22.14 14.02 5.40
C TYR A 412 22.41 14.87 6.64
N ALA A 413 21.36 15.33 7.32
CA ALA A 413 21.51 15.85 8.68
C ALA A 413 21.74 14.66 9.63
N GLU A 414 22.81 14.76 10.43
CA GLU A 414 23.20 13.79 11.46
C GLU A 414 22.13 13.54 12.53
#